data_AF-A0A4R2FC31-F1
#
_entry.id   AF-A0A4R2FC31-F1
#
_cell.length_a   1.000
_cell.length_b   1.000
_cell.length_c   1.000
_cell.angle_alpha   90.00
_cell.angle_beta   90.00
_cell.angle_gamma   90.00
#
_symmetry.space_group_name_H-M   'P 1'
#
loop_
_entity.id
_entity.type
_entity.pdbx_description
1 polymer ?
#
loop_
_entity_poly.entity_id
_entity_poly.type
_entity_poly.pdbx_seq_one_letter_code
_entity_poly.pdbx_strand_id
1 'polypeptide(L)'
;MNKFLHAMGITQWRPKVGAGAPALLLLADDDHSLLQHPLVITVLRLLGIAPEACQVISEVDAGTPVLWSFGHSDEADAKISTPTIAELQQSNQAKRALWQQLWPHLDGVQ
;
A
#
# COMPACT_ATOMS: atom_id res chain seq x y z
N MET A 1 -15.75 -7.41 -25.17
CA MET A 1 -16.51 -6.27 -24.63
C MET A 1 -17.76 -6.80 -23.93
N ASN A 2 -17.71 -7.07 -22.62
CA ASN A 2 -18.78 -7.79 -21.89
C ASN A 2 -19.83 -6.83 -21.32
N LYS A 3 -21.04 -6.84 -21.90
CA LYS A 3 -22.18 -5.96 -21.59
C LYS A 3 -22.89 -6.26 -20.26
N PHE A 4 -22.59 -7.38 -19.62
CA PHE A 4 -23.33 -7.86 -18.45
C PHE A 4 -23.01 -7.10 -17.15
N LEU A 5 -21.80 -6.53 -17.03
CA LEU A 5 -21.36 -5.86 -15.80
C LEU A 5 -22.07 -4.50 -15.57
N HIS A 6 -22.39 -3.79 -16.64
CA HIS A 6 -23.04 -2.47 -16.55
C HIS A 6 -24.53 -2.56 -16.16
N ALA A 7 -25.18 -3.69 -16.42
CA ALA A 7 -26.60 -3.90 -16.15
C ALA A 7 -26.91 -4.17 -14.65
N MET A 8 -25.90 -4.51 -13.85
CA MET A 8 -26.07 -4.82 -12.42
C MET A 8 -25.76 -3.65 -11.48
N GLY A 9 -25.60 -2.42 -12.00
CA GLY A 9 -25.29 -1.24 -11.16
C GLY A 9 -23.92 -1.28 -10.49
N ILE A 10 -23.06 -2.23 -10.89
CA ILE A 10 -21.69 -2.35 -10.39
C ILE A 10 -20.85 -1.29 -11.12
N THR A 11 -20.66 -0.15 -10.48
CA THR A 11 -19.71 0.86 -10.91
C THR A 11 -18.30 0.29 -10.79
N GLN A 12 -17.64 0.08 -11.93
CA GLN A 12 -16.21 -0.25 -11.95
C GLN A 12 -15.46 0.78 -11.11
N TRP A 13 -14.71 0.32 -10.11
CA TRP A 13 -13.85 1.16 -9.31
C TRP A 13 -12.72 1.66 -10.22
N ARG A 14 -12.88 2.88 -10.74
CA ARG A 14 -11.79 3.58 -11.43
C ARG A 14 -10.90 4.16 -10.34
N PRO A 15 -9.60 3.80 -10.25
CA PRO A 15 -8.67 4.59 -9.47
C PRO A 15 -8.73 6.00 -10.02
N LYS A 16 -9.20 6.93 -9.19
CA LYS A 16 -9.30 8.35 -9.51
C LYS A 16 -7.88 8.88 -9.52
N VAL A 17 -7.14 8.67 -10.61
CA VAL A 17 -5.90 9.38 -10.90
C VAL A 17 -6.31 10.80 -11.30
N GLY A 18 -6.80 11.54 -10.31
CA GLY A 18 -7.10 12.96 -10.39
C GLY A 18 -6.07 13.68 -9.54
N ALA A 19 -5.36 14.63 -10.14
CA ALA A 19 -4.54 15.59 -9.42
C ALA A 19 -5.36 16.18 -8.26
N GLY A 20 -5.02 15.82 -7.02
CA GLY A 20 -5.77 16.18 -5.82
C GLY A 20 -6.21 15.02 -4.91
N ALA A 21 -5.88 13.76 -5.23
CA ALA A 21 -6.02 12.67 -4.26
C ALA A 21 -5.06 12.90 -3.07
N PRO A 22 -5.49 12.66 -1.81
CA PRO A 22 -4.62 12.79 -0.64
C PRO A 22 -3.43 11.84 -0.79
N ALA A 23 -2.24 12.32 -0.42
CA ALA A 23 -1.03 11.51 -0.45
C ALA A 23 -1.23 10.26 0.43
N LEU A 24 -0.80 9.11 -0.08
CA LEU A 24 -0.89 7.84 0.63
C LEU A 24 0.25 7.78 1.65
N LEU A 25 -0.11 7.61 2.92
CA LEU A 25 0.84 7.65 4.03
C LEU A 25 1.55 6.31 4.20
N LEU A 26 2.87 6.35 4.33
CA LEU A 26 3.74 5.23 4.68
C LEU A 26 4.36 5.54 6.06
N LEU A 27 4.09 4.72 7.06
CA LEU A 27 4.60 4.93 8.42
C LEU A 27 5.91 4.16 8.62
N ALA A 28 7.01 4.88 8.87
CA ALA A 28 8.33 4.30 9.12
C ALA A 28 9.20 5.25 9.96
N ASP A 29 10.09 4.70 10.78
CA ASP A 29 11.03 5.41 11.68
C ASP A 29 12.14 6.20 10.95
N ASP A 30 11.76 7.11 10.06
CA ASP A 30 12.65 8.11 9.46
C ASP A 30 13.60 7.54 8.37
N ASP A 31 13.00 7.09 7.27
CA ASP A 31 13.76 6.71 6.08
C ASP A 31 13.14 7.33 4.82
N HIS A 32 13.51 8.57 4.51
CA HIS A 32 13.12 9.22 3.24
C HIS A 32 13.60 8.44 2.00
N SER A 33 14.55 7.50 2.16
CA SER A 33 14.99 6.60 1.08
C SER A 33 14.07 5.39 0.89
N LEU A 34 13.06 5.19 1.76
CA LEU A 34 12.11 4.09 1.69
C LEU A 34 11.36 4.05 0.35
N LEU A 35 11.00 5.20 -0.20
CA LEU A 35 10.36 5.30 -1.52
C LEU A 35 11.29 4.94 -2.68
N GLN A 36 12.60 5.02 -2.47
CA GLN A 36 13.63 4.61 -3.44
C GLN A 36 13.98 3.13 -3.30
N HIS A 37 13.50 2.47 -2.24
CA HIS A 37 13.84 1.10 -1.95
C HIS A 37 13.21 0.14 -2.99
N PRO A 38 13.99 -0.75 -3.65
CA PRO A 38 13.49 -1.59 -4.75
C PRO A 38 12.28 -2.45 -4.39
N LEU A 39 12.24 -2.96 -3.16
CA LEU A 39 11.11 -3.75 -2.68
C LEU A 39 9.84 -2.89 -2.56
N VAL A 40 9.96 -1.68 -2.02
CA VAL A 40 8.83 -0.76 -1.84
C VAL A 40 8.31 -0.32 -3.20
N ILE A 41 9.19 0.05 -4.13
CA ILE A 41 8.82 0.39 -5.52
C ILE A 41 8.06 -0.77 -6.18
N THR A 42 8.53 -2.00 -5.99
CA THR A 42 7.89 -3.20 -6.58
C THR A 42 6.48 -3.38 -6.03
N VAL A 43 6.31 -3.24 -4.71
CA VAL A 43 5.01 -3.38 -4.06
C VAL A 43 4.05 -2.26 -4.44
N LEU A 44 4.52 -1.00 -4.46
CA LEU A 44 3.73 0.14 -4.92
C LEU A 44 3.28 -0.05 -6.37
N ARG A 45 4.17 -0.53 -7.24
CA ARG A 45 3.84 -0.85 -8.64
C ARG A 45 2.78 -1.93 -8.75
N LEU A 46 2.87 -2.99 -7.95
CA LEU A 46 1.87 -4.06 -7.92
C LEU A 46 0.49 -3.55 -7.50
N LEU A 47 0.46 -2.59 -6.58
CA LEU A 47 -0.76 -1.90 -6.14
C LEU A 47 -1.24 -0.82 -7.12
N GLY A 48 -0.48 -0.54 -8.20
CA GLY A 48 -0.79 0.51 -9.16
C GLY A 48 -0.60 1.93 -8.61
N ILE A 49 0.23 2.09 -7.58
CA ILE A 49 0.48 3.34 -6.87
C ILE A 49 1.81 3.93 -7.32
N ALA A 50 1.80 5.20 -7.68
CA ALA A 50 3.00 5.94 -8.05
C ALA A 50 3.74 6.38 -6.78
N PRO A 51 5.08 6.22 -6.67
CA PRO A 51 5.84 6.66 -5.49
C PRO A 51 5.65 8.14 -5.15
N GLU A 52 5.41 8.99 -6.15
CA GLU A 52 5.17 10.42 -6.00
C GLU A 52 3.82 10.73 -5.34
N ALA A 53 2.90 9.77 -5.34
CA ALA A 53 1.63 9.86 -4.63
C ALA A 53 1.72 9.39 -3.18
N CYS A 54 2.89 8.94 -2.73
CA CYS A 54 3.13 8.47 -1.38
C CYS A 54 3.92 9.50 -0.55
N GLN A 55 3.63 9.55 0.74
CA GLN A 55 4.36 10.36 1.71
C GLN A 55 4.82 9.47 2.86
N VAL A 56 6.11 9.51 3.16
CA VAL A 56 6.68 8.83 4.34
C VAL A 56 6.49 9.74 5.54
N ILE A 57 5.94 9.19 6.62
CA ILE A 57 5.73 9.84 7.91
C ILE A 57 6.36 8.97 9.00
N SER A 58 6.90 9.62 10.03
CA SER A 58 7.46 8.96 11.21
C SER A 58 6.44 8.76 12.32
N GLU A 59 5.43 9.62 12.36
CA GLU A 59 4.38 9.60 13.38
C GLU A 59 3.02 9.76 12.70
N VAL A 60 2.00 9.13 13.29
CA VAL A 60 0.63 9.19 12.80
C VAL A 60 -0.31 9.53 13.96
N ASP A 61 -1.22 10.48 13.73
CA ASP A 61 -2.28 10.75 14.68
C ASP A 61 -3.27 9.58 14.72
N ALA A 62 -3.75 9.23 15.93
CA ALA A 62 -4.67 8.13 16.14
C ALA A 62 -5.92 8.24 15.24
N GLY A 63 -6.20 7.17 14.48
CA GLY A 63 -7.33 7.11 13.55
C GLY A 63 -7.04 7.64 12.14
N THR A 64 -5.81 8.08 11.85
CA THR A 64 -5.42 8.40 10.48
C THR A 64 -5.14 7.11 9.70
N PRO A 65 -5.79 6.90 8.54
CA PRO A 65 -5.58 5.71 7.74
C PRO A 65 -4.20 5.74 7.08
N VAL A 66 -3.42 4.68 7.29
CA VAL A 66 -2.09 4.52 6.71
C VAL A 66 -2.16 3.45 5.61
N LEU A 67 -1.46 3.68 4.50
CA LEU A 67 -1.40 2.66 3.45
C LEU A 67 -0.55 1.47 3.90
N TRP A 68 0.63 1.76 4.45
CA TRP A 68 1.60 0.75 4.84
C TRP A 68 2.39 1.19 6.07
N SER A 69 2.37 0.38 7.13
CA SER A 69 3.22 0.56 8.31
C SER A 69 4.39 -0.43 8.33
N PHE A 70 5.56 0.08 8.70
CA PHE A 70 6.79 -0.70 8.88
C PHE A 70 7.19 -0.68 10.34
N GLY A 71 7.14 -1.84 11.01
CA GLY A 71 7.51 -1.97 12.44
C GLY A 71 6.46 -1.49 13.44
N HIS A 72 5.38 -0.86 12.97
CA HIS A 72 4.36 -0.19 13.82
C HIS A 72 2.97 -0.80 13.64
N SER A 73 2.84 -2.12 13.78
CA SER A 73 1.58 -2.84 13.48
C SER A 73 0.39 -2.44 14.36
N ASP A 74 0.65 -1.89 15.54
CA ASP A 74 -0.37 -1.69 16.57
C ASP A 74 -0.80 -0.22 16.69
N GLU A 75 -0.09 0.71 16.06
CA GLU A 75 -0.27 2.16 16.24
C GLU A 75 -1.11 2.82 15.14
N ALA A 76 -1.26 2.15 13.99
CA ALA A 76 -1.94 2.69 12.82
C ALA A 76 -3.04 1.74 12.33
N ASP A 77 -4.17 2.31 11.89
CA ASP A 77 -5.11 1.60 11.02
C ASP A 77 -4.49 1.50 9.61
N ALA A 78 -3.49 0.62 9.50
CA ALA A 78 -2.70 0.42 8.29
C ALA A 78 -3.30 -0.69 7.44
N LYS A 79 -3.44 -0.44 6.13
CA LYS A 79 -3.90 -1.47 5.18
C LYS A 79 -2.91 -2.62 5.02
N ILE A 80 -1.62 -2.30 5.12
CA ILE A 80 -0.52 -3.26 5.03
C ILE A 80 0.35 -3.03 6.26
N SER A 81 0.61 -4.09 7.01
CA SER A 81 1.49 -4.04 8.18
C SER A 81 2.62 -5.03 8.01
N THR A 82 3.84 -4.53 8.01
CA THR A 82 5.05 -5.36 7.91
C THR A 82 6.03 -5.04 9.02
N PRO A 83 6.98 -5.95 9.31
CA PRO A 83 8.16 -5.60 10.09
C PRO A 83 8.98 -4.50 9.40
N THR A 84 10.08 -4.07 10.03
CA THR A 84 10.96 -3.05 9.48
C THR A 84 11.46 -3.44 8.08
N ILE A 85 11.85 -2.47 7.25
CA ILE A 85 12.32 -2.76 5.88
C ILE A 85 13.54 -3.69 5.88
N ALA A 86 14.44 -3.54 6.86
CA ALA A 86 15.63 -4.39 7.03
C ALA A 86 15.25 -5.85 7.34
N GLU A 87 14.31 -6.07 8.26
CA GLU A 87 13.82 -7.42 8.58
C GLU A 87 13.03 -8.02 7.41
N LEU A 88 12.23 -7.21 6.71
CA LEU A 88 11.47 -7.63 5.54
C LEU A 88 12.40 -8.10 4.40
N GLN A 89 13.56 -7.47 4.22
CA GLN A 89 14.56 -7.92 3.24
C GLN A 89 15.17 -9.28 3.61
N GLN A 90 15.43 -9.51 4.90
CA GLN A 90 16.12 -10.71 5.39
C GLN A 90 15.18 -11.91 5.58
N SER A 91 13.92 -11.66 5.93
CA SER A 91 12.97 -12.71 6.28
C SER A 91 12.10 -13.13 5.09
N ASN A 92 12.32 -14.36 4.61
CA ASN A 92 11.45 -14.97 3.59
C ASN A 92 10.02 -15.18 4.13
N GLN A 93 9.86 -15.36 5.43
CA GLN A 93 8.54 -15.45 6.06
C GLN A 93 7.81 -14.10 6.00
N ALA A 94 8.51 -13.00 6.29
CA ALA A 94 7.93 -11.65 6.22
C ALA A 94 7.48 -11.30 4.80
N LYS A 95 8.27 -11.65 3.77
CA LYS A 95 7.88 -11.47 2.36
C LYS A 95 6.64 -12.26 1.98
N ARG A 96 6.50 -13.49 2.47
CA ARG A 96 5.29 -14.31 2.24
C ARG A 96 4.07 -13.72 2.93
N ALA A 97 4.21 -13.23 4.16
CA ALA A 97 3.14 -12.56 4.88
C ALA A 97 2.68 -11.28 4.16
N LEU A 98 3.64 -10.47 3.68
CA LEU A 98 3.34 -9.32 2.82
C LEU A 98 2.59 -9.75 1.55
N TRP A 99 3.02 -10.81 0.88
CA TRP A 99 2.32 -11.30 -0.31
C TRP A 99 0.89 -11.74 -0.02
N GLN A 100 0.65 -12.39 1.12
CA GLN A 100 -0.70 -12.77 1.56
C GLN A 100 -1.59 -11.55 1.84
N GLN A 101 -1.03 -10.46 2.37
CA GLN A 101 -1.76 -9.21 2.57
C GLN A 101 -2.03 -8.49 1.24
N LEU A 102 -1.11 -8.56 0.27
CA LEU A 102 -1.28 -7.95 -1.05
C LEU A 102 -2.30 -8.71 -1.91
N TRP A 103 -2.37 -10.04 -1.79
CA TRP A 103 -3.16 -10.90 -2.68
C TRP A 103 -4.62 -10.44 -2.87
N PRO A 104 -5.40 -10.14 -1.81
CA PRO A 104 -6.78 -9.66 -1.95
C PRO A 104 -6.90 -8.33 -2.69
N HIS A 105 -5.85 -7.50 -2.66
CA HIS A 105 -5.81 -6.21 -3.37
C HIS A 105 -5.43 -6.37 -4.84
N LEU A 106 -4.76 -7.47 -5.21
CA LEU A 106 -4.35 -7.78 -6.57
C LEU A 106 -5.45 -8.50 -7.38
N ASP A 107 -6.26 -9.34 -6.72
CA ASP A 107 -7.37 -10.07 -7.34
C ASP A 107 -8.54 -9.16 -7.82
N GLY A 108 -8.56 -7.90 -7.36
CA GLY A 108 -9.51 -6.87 -7.83
C GLY A 108 -9.18 -6.25 -9.19
N VAL A 109 -8.07 -6.67 -9.81
CA VAL A 109 -7.63 -6.24 -11.15
C VAL A 109 -8.04 -7.28 -12.19
N GLN A 110 -9.34 -7.36 -12.51
CA GLN A 110 -9.84 -8.01 -13.74
C GLN A 110 -10.80 -7.09 -14.49
#